data_AF-A0AA91ZV60-F1
#
_entry.id   AF-A0AA91ZV60-F1
#
_cell.length_a   1.000
_cell.length_b   1.000
_cell.length_c   1.000
_cell.angle_alpha   90.00
_cell.angle_beta   90.00
_cell.angle_gamma   90.00
#
_symmetry.space_group_name_H-M   'P 1'
#
loop_
_entity.id
_entity.type
_entity.pdbx_description
1 polymer ?
#
loop_
_entity_poly.entity_id
_entity_poly.type
_entity_poly.pdbx_seq_one_letter_code
_entity_poly.pdbx_strand_id
1 'polypeptide(L)'
;MSKNLKGIKTVLILPCMCSIAFYMGSQVVTHTEAAFVTEQKVQGAISAAPVFPKTIHLLKEEAKQHEQSILQEYEGMKKELEAHSLEVLEKRLVLWKQQREKIVSEREALQNIYGEMESYYNQLTEDEKKNNGESNQQLQSIQADVNFIHTICENVDKSASIQTIDEQIQALQKQINDEKVHKLNEQAKEIEKHQEVPTNGKEPVEESKQSRDVEEGKRVQETDSSVIQN
;
A
#
# COMPACT_ATOMS: atom_id res chain seq x y z
N MET A 1 35.59 63.00 -94.32
CA MET A 1 36.84 62.62 -93.64
C MET A 1 36.67 61.22 -93.06
N SER A 2 37.51 60.29 -93.49
CA SER A 2 37.59 58.93 -92.94
C SER A 2 38.39 58.94 -91.63
N LYS A 3 38.02 58.11 -90.64
CA LYS A 3 38.93 57.30 -89.79
C LYS A 3 38.24 56.59 -88.61
N ASN A 4 38.45 55.27 -88.57
CA ASN A 4 38.65 54.37 -87.41
C ASN A 4 37.40 53.90 -86.63
N LEU A 5 36.96 52.64 -86.74
CA LEU A 5 37.51 51.35 -86.25
C LEU A 5 37.52 51.18 -84.72
N LYS A 6 36.73 50.18 -84.30
CA LYS A 6 36.93 49.19 -83.21
C LYS A 6 36.62 49.64 -81.77
N GLY A 7 35.75 48.86 -81.12
CA GLY A 7 35.66 48.84 -79.66
C GLY A 7 34.48 48.08 -79.09
N ILE A 8 34.47 46.75 -79.24
CA ILE A 8 33.72 45.83 -78.37
C ILE A 8 33.93 46.27 -76.91
N LYS A 9 32.87 46.68 -76.17
CA LYS A 9 32.93 46.80 -74.69
C LYS A 9 31.61 47.16 -73.97
N THR A 10 30.44 46.78 -74.49
CA THR A 10 29.16 47.15 -73.85
C THR A 10 28.37 45.97 -73.25
N VAL A 11 28.98 44.78 -73.11
CA VAL A 11 28.25 43.58 -72.61
C VAL A 11 28.86 42.96 -71.33
N LEU A 12 29.92 43.54 -70.76
CA LEU A 12 30.61 42.94 -69.58
C LEU A 12 30.75 43.92 -68.40
N ILE A 13 29.77 44.80 -68.18
CA ILE A 13 29.72 45.66 -66.98
C ILE A 13 28.40 45.45 -66.21
N LEU A 14 27.97 44.21 -66.09
CA LEU A 14 26.78 43.85 -65.28
C LEU A 14 26.92 42.68 -64.29
N PRO A 15 28.08 42.01 -64.07
CA PRO A 15 28.22 41.10 -62.93
C PRO A 15 29.00 41.68 -61.73
N CYS A 16 29.65 42.85 -61.85
CA CYS A 16 30.50 43.39 -60.78
C CYS A 16 29.74 44.20 -59.70
N MET A 17 28.55 44.74 -60.02
CA MET A 17 27.79 45.54 -59.04
C MET A 17 27.09 44.68 -57.96
N CYS A 18 26.87 43.38 -58.20
CA CYS A 18 26.28 42.49 -57.20
C CYS A 18 27.27 42.13 -56.07
N SER A 19 28.58 42.10 -56.36
CA SER A 19 29.61 41.74 -55.37
C SER A 19 29.90 42.86 -54.37
N ILE A 20 29.74 44.12 -54.79
CA ILE A 20 29.94 45.28 -53.90
C ILE A 20 28.76 45.42 -52.93
N ALA A 21 27.52 45.14 -53.37
CA ALA A 21 26.35 45.15 -52.51
C ALA A 21 26.40 44.05 -51.43
N PHE A 22 26.93 42.86 -51.75
CA PHE A 22 27.14 41.80 -50.77
C PHE A 22 28.28 42.13 -49.78
N TYR A 23 29.38 42.70 -50.26
CA TYR A 23 30.51 43.09 -49.40
C TYR A 23 30.15 44.26 -48.45
N MET A 24 29.44 45.27 -48.93
CA MET A 24 28.90 46.35 -48.08
C MET A 24 27.78 45.84 -47.15
N GLY A 25 26.96 44.90 -47.61
CA GLY A 25 25.95 44.23 -46.75
C GLY A 25 26.58 43.43 -45.62
N SER A 26 27.71 42.75 -45.86
CA SER A 26 28.43 41.98 -44.83
C SER A 26 29.05 42.83 -43.72
N GLN A 27 29.32 44.11 -43.97
CA GLN A 27 29.78 45.05 -42.92
C GLN A 27 28.63 45.75 -42.17
N VAL A 28 27.39 45.68 -42.68
CA VAL A 28 26.19 46.13 -41.95
C VAL A 28 25.63 45.01 -41.05
N VAL A 29 25.89 43.74 -41.38
CA VAL A 29 25.43 42.57 -40.59
C VAL A 29 26.35 42.25 -39.40
N THR A 30 27.47 42.96 -39.21
CA THR A 30 28.30 42.85 -37.99
C THR A 30 27.94 43.87 -36.91
N HIS A 31 26.96 44.75 -37.14
CA HIS A 31 26.46 45.70 -36.14
C HIS A 31 24.95 45.59 -35.86
N THR A 32 24.30 44.52 -36.29
CA THR A 32 23.22 43.97 -35.48
C THR A 32 23.86 43.07 -34.43
N GLU A 33 24.57 43.70 -33.48
CA GLU A 33 24.50 43.20 -32.12
C GLU A 33 22.99 43.09 -31.86
N ALA A 34 22.47 41.87 -31.81
CA ALA A 34 21.36 41.63 -30.94
C ALA A 34 21.87 42.13 -29.59
N ALA A 35 21.57 43.38 -29.27
CA ALA A 35 21.57 43.84 -27.91
C ALA A 35 20.56 42.91 -27.26
N PHE A 36 21.06 41.81 -26.70
CA PHE A 36 20.40 41.11 -25.62
C PHE A 36 20.21 42.20 -24.59
N VAL A 37 19.01 42.78 -24.64
CA VAL A 37 18.57 43.85 -23.77
C VAL A 37 18.66 43.29 -22.38
N THR A 38 19.80 43.59 -21.77
CA THR A 38 20.18 43.12 -20.45
C THR A 38 20.30 41.60 -20.43
N GLU A 39 21.21 41.13 -19.60
CA GLU A 39 20.91 39.93 -18.84
C GLU A 39 19.63 40.27 -18.04
N GLN A 40 18.45 40.29 -18.69
CA GLN A 40 17.24 39.90 -17.99
C GLN A 40 17.56 38.46 -17.69
N LYS A 41 18.21 38.28 -16.53
CA LYS A 41 18.04 37.13 -15.69
C LYS A 41 16.53 37.05 -15.59
N VAL A 42 15.92 36.42 -16.59
CA VAL A 42 14.69 35.70 -16.43
C VAL A 42 15.19 34.64 -15.47
N GLN A 43 15.23 35.02 -14.19
CA GLN A 43 14.77 34.19 -13.12
C GLN A 43 13.37 33.85 -13.61
N GLY A 44 13.29 32.90 -14.55
CA GLY A 44 12.09 32.19 -14.84
C GLY A 44 11.85 31.58 -13.49
N ALA A 45 11.05 32.26 -12.67
CA ALA A 45 10.21 31.56 -11.75
C ALA A 45 9.62 30.49 -12.66
N ILE A 46 10.16 29.27 -12.55
CA ILE A 46 9.56 28.10 -13.14
C ILE A 46 8.21 28.10 -12.42
N SER A 47 7.23 28.76 -13.04
CA SER A 47 5.90 28.87 -12.51
C SER A 47 5.49 27.42 -12.35
N ALA A 48 5.24 27.02 -11.10
CA ALA A 48 4.84 25.66 -10.81
C ALA A 48 3.72 25.30 -11.79
N ALA A 49 3.82 24.11 -12.39
CA ALA A 49 2.82 23.67 -13.36
C ALA A 49 1.44 23.82 -12.69
N PRO A 50 0.48 24.52 -13.33
CA PRO A 50 -0.80 24.78 -12.71
C PRO A 50 -1.45 23.44 -12.34
N VAL A 51 -1.74 23.25 -11.05
CA VAL A 51 -2.40 22.04 -10.58
C VAL A 51 -3.82 22.05 -11.11
N PHE A 52 -4.15 21.08 -11.95
CA PHE A 52 -5.45 21.01 -12.59
C PHE A 52 -6.51 20.58 -11.55
N PRO A 53 -7.70 21.22 -11.52
CA PRO A 53 -8.80 20.81 -10.64
C PRO A 53 -9.17 19.34 -10.74
N LYS A 54 -8.97 18.73 -11.92
CA LYS A 54 -9.17 17.29 -12.15
C LYS A 54 -8.22 16.42 -11.32
N THR A 55 -6.97 16.83 -11.16
CA THR A 55 -5.98 16.13 -10.34
C THR A 55 -6.39 16.12 -8.87
N ILE A 56 -6.79 17.29 -8.35
CA ILE A 56 -7.30 17.43 -6.97
C ILE A 56 -8.53 16.54 -6.74
N HIS A 57 -9.46 16.53 -7.70
CA HIS A 57 -10.64 15.67 -7.61
C HIS A 57 -10.27 14.18 -7.56
N LEU A 58 -9.32 13.74 -8.40
CA LEU A 58 -8.87 12.35 -8.41
C LEU A 58 -8.27 11.96 -7.06
N LEU A 59 -7.36 12.77 -6.52
CA LEU A 59 -6.74 12.53 -5.21
C LEU A 59 -7.76 12.43 -4.08
N LYS A 60 -8.83 13.24 -4.13
CA LYS A 60 -9.93 13.15 -3.14
C LYS A 60 -10.71 11.85 -3.25
N GLU A 61 -10.99 11.38 -4.46
CA GLU A 61 -11.70 10.11 -4.64
C GLU A 61 -10.82 8.92 -4.26
N GLU A 62 -9.53 8.95 -4.59
CA GLU A 62 -8.56 7.93 -4.14
C GLU A 62 -8.46 7.90 -2.61
N ALA A 63 -8.38 9.07 -1.95
CA ALA A 63 -8.37 9.14 -0.48
C ALA A 63 -9.60 8.47 0.15
N LYS A 64 -10.80 8.71 -0.40
CA LYS A 64 -12.04 8.06 0.05
C LYS A 64 -12.02 6.54 -0.18
N GLN A 65 -11.46 6.10 -1.30
CA GLN A 65 -11.34 4.67 -1.60
C GLN A 65 -10.40 3.96 -0.61
N HIS A 66 -9.26 4.57 -0.28
CA HIS A 66 -8.36 4.07 0.74
C HIS A 66 -9.01 4.03 2.12
N GLU A 67 -9.72 5.09 2.51
CA GLU A 67 -10.50 5.13 3.77
C GLU A 67 -11.49 3.97 3.84
N GLN A 68 -12.33 3.83 2.81
CA GLN A 68 -13.33 2.78 2.76
C GLN A 68 -12.68 1.39 2.83
N SER A 69 -11.58 1.18 2.09
CA SER A 69 -10.87 -0.10 2.07
C SER A 69 -10.32 -0.46 3.45
N ILE A 70 -9.73 0.51 4.16
CA ILE A 70 -9.21 0.32 5.52
C ILE A 70 -10.33 -0.02 6.50
N LEU A 71 -11.41 0.77 6.49
CA LEU A 71 -12.53 0.56 7.41
C LEU A 71 -13.24 -0.78 7.16
N GLN A 72 -13.43 -1.16 5.90
CA GLN A 72 -14.03 -2.45 5.55
C GLN A 72 -13.14 -3.63 5.97
N GLU A 73 -11.83 -3.53 5.77
CA GLU A 73 -10.89 -4.56 6.19
C GLU A 73 -10.92 -4.72 7.72
N TYR A 74 -10.87 -3.60 8.45
CA TYR A 74 -10.89 -3.62 9.91
C TYR A 74 -12.22 -4.13 10.49
N GLU A 75 -13.36 -3.74 9.94
CA GLU A 75 -14.65 -4.32 10.31
C GLU A 75 -14.72 -5.82 9.99
N GLY A 76 -14.08 -6.26 8.90
CA GLY A 76 -13.90 -7.67 8.59
C GLY A 76 -13.12 -8.42 9.66
N MET A 77 -12.04 -7.83 10.20
CA MET A 77 -11.21 -8.42 11.26
C MET A 77 -11.99 -8.66 12.56
N LYS A 78 -12.88 -7.73 12.91
CA LYS A 78 -13.68 -7.77 14.15
C LYS A 78 -14.72 -8.88 14.16
N LYS A 79 -15.16 -9.38 13.00
CA LYS A 79 -16.17 -10.45 12.94
C LYS A 79 -15.66 -11.68 13.68
N GLU A 80 -16.47 -12.17 14.61
CA GLU A 80 -16.12 -13.35 15.40
C GLU A 80 -16.16 -14.62 14.54
N LEU A 81 -15.21 -15.50 14.80
CA LEU A 81 -15.27 -16.90 14.40
C LEU A 81 -15.87 -17.66 15.57
N GLU A 82 -17.06 -18.25 15.37
CA GLU A 82 -17.87 -18.99 16.35
C GLU A 82 -17.16 -20.17 17.05
N ALA A 83 -15.94 -20.53 16.61
CA ALA A 83 -15.20 -21.68 17.13
C ALA A 83 -13.87 -21.24 17.78
N HIS A 84 -13.69 -21.58 19.06
CA HIS A 84 -12.48 -21.27 19.84
C HIS A 84 -11.44 -22.40 19.85
N SER A 85 -11.44 -23.29 18.86
CA SER A 85 -10.39 -24.32 18.79
C SER A 85 -9.01 -23.70 18.53
N LEU A 86 -7.96 -24.32 19.05
CA LEU A 86 -6.57 -23.89 18.83
C LEU A 86 -6.27 -23.64 17.34
N GLU A 87 -6.70 -24.55 16.46
CA GLU A 87 -6.47 -24.42 15.02
C GLU A 87 -7.19 -23.19 14.43
N VAL A 88 -8.40 -22.89 14.90
CA VAL A 88 -9.15 -21.71 14.45
C VAL A 88 -8.49 -20.43 14.97
N LEU A 89 -7.98 -20.41 16.20
CA LEU A 89 -7.23 -19.27 16.73
C LEU A 89 -5.94 -19.02 15.94
N GLU A 90 -5.20 -20.07 15.59
CA GLU A 90 -3.98 -19.94 14.77
C GLU A 90 -4.29 -19.42 13.37
N LYS A 91 -5.33 -19.93 12.72
CA LYS A 91 -5.81 -19.41 11.42
C LYS A 91 -6.25 -17.95 11.53
N ARG A 92 -6.97 -17.59 12.60
CA ARG A 92 -7.38 -16.21 12.87
C ARG A 92 -6.17 -15.30 13.04
N LEU A 93 -5.14 -15.73 13.76
CA LEU A 93 -3.91 -14.95 13.92
C LEU A 93 -3.19 -14.71 12.59
N VAL A 94 -3.08 -15.72 11.74
CA VAL A 94 -2.48 -15.57 10.40
C VAL A 94 -3.27 -14.56 9.57
N LEU A 95 -4.59 -14.69 9.55
CA LEU A 95 -5.48 -13.77 8.84
C LEU A 95 -5.31 -12.33 9.36
N TRP A 96 -5.35 -12.13 10.68
CA TRP A 96 -5.17 -10.81 11.29
C TRP A 96 -3.85 -10.15 10.91
N LYS A 97 -2.74 -10.91 10.87
CA LYS A 97 -1.44 -10.40 10.41
C LYS A 97 -1.46 -9.98 8.94
N GLN A 98 -2.10 -10.78 8.08
CA GLN A 98 -2.21 -10.46 6.66
C GLN A 98 -3.05 -9.19 6.44
N GLN A 99 -4.20 -9.08 7.13
CA GLN A 99 -5.10 -7.93 7.02
C GLN A 99 -4.46 -6.67 7.59
N ARG A 100 -3.67 -6.79 8.67
CA ARG A 100 -2.85 -5.70 9.20
C ARG A 100 -1.91 -5.12 8.15
N GLU A 101 -1.13 -5.96 7.46
CA GLU A 101 -0.20 -5.48 6.42
C GLU A 101 -0.94 -4.78 5.28
N LYS A 102 -2.14 -5.26 4.92
CA LYS A 102 -2.99 -4.59 3.94
C LYS A 102 -3.42 -3.20 4.43
N ILE A 103 -3.90 -3.08 5.67
CA ILE A 103 -4.27 -1.79 6.27
C ILE A 103 -3.09 -0.84 6.33
N VAL A 104 -1.88 -1.32 6.67
CA VAL A 104 -0.66 -0.51 6.68
C VAL A 104 -0.36 0.05 5.28
N SER A 105 -0.41 -0.79 4.24
CA SER A 105 -0.18 -0.36 2.86
C SER A 105 -1.20 0.67 2.39
N GLU A 106 -2.48 0.47 2.69
CA GLU A 106 -3.55 1.41 2.34
C GLU A 106 -3.38 2.75 3.11
N ARG A 107 -2.97 2.68 4.38
CA ARG A 107 -2.73 3.88 5.21
C ARG A 107 -1.54 4.69 4.70
N GLU A 108 -0.48 4.02 4.25
CA GLU A 108 0.68 4.67 3.63
C GLU A 108 0.30 5.36 2.31
N ALA A 109 -0.49 4.70 1.45
CA ALA A 109 -1.01 5.30 0.24
C ALA A 109 -1.85 6.56 0.53
N LEU A 110 -2.75 6.49 1.53
CA LEU A 110 -3.53 7.64 1.98
C LEU A 110 -2.64 8.79 2.50
N GLN A 111 -1.57 8.47 3.24
CA GLN A 111 -0.63 9.48 3.73
C GLN A 111 0.17 10.14 2.61
N ASN A 112 0.51 9.39 1.56
CA ASN A 112 1.16 9.94 0.37
C ASN A 112 0.25 10.93 -0.36
N ILE A 113 -1.04 10.61 -0.50
CA ILE A 113 -2.04 11.54 -1.06
C ILE A 113 -2.12 12.83 -0.24
N TYR A 114 -2.16 12.72 1.09
CA TYR A 114 -2.14 13.90 1.96
C TYR A 114 -0.87 14.75 1.73
N GLY A 115 0.31 14.12 1.68
CA GLY A 115 1.57 14.82 1.43
C GLY A 115 1.64 15.49 0.05
N GLU A 116 1.07 14.86 -0.98
CA GLU A 116 0.98 15.44 -2.33
C GLU A 116 0.07 16.69 -2.33
N MET A 117 -1.08 16.61 -1.67
CA MET A 117 -2.02 17.72 -1.55
C MET A 117 -1.45 18.90 -0.75
N GLU A 118 -0.73 18.61 0.33
CA GLU A 118 0.00 19.62 1.10
C GLU A 118 1.10 20.28 0.27
N SER A 119 1.79 19.51 -0.60
CA SER A 119 2.78 20.06 -1.53
C SER A 119 2.14 21.04 -2.51
N TYR A 120 0.98 20.72 -3.08
CA TYR A 120 0.26 21.66 -3.97
C TYR A 120 -0.17 22.93 -3.25
N TYR A 121 -0.67 22.81 -2.02
CA TYR A 121 -1.01 23.96 -1.20
C TYR A 121 0.20 24.85 -0.91
N ASN A 122 1.33 24.25 -0.53
CA ASN A 122 2.57 24.97 -0.25
C ASN A 122 3.11 25.68 -1.50
N GLN A 123 3.07 25.03 -2.67
CA GLN A 123 3.48 25.66 -3.93
C GLN A 123 2.65 26.91 -4.25
N LEU A 124 1.33 26.83 -4.11
CA LEU A 124 0.44 27.97 -4.34
C LEU A 124 0.64 29.10 -3.32
N THR A 125 0.90 28.74 -2.06
CA THR A 125 1.21 29.71 -1.00
C THR A 125 2.50 30.48 -1.31
N GLU A 126 3.53 29.79 -1.80
CA GLU A 126 4.78 30.43 -2.21
C GLU A 126 4.63 31.31 -3.45
N ASP A 127 3.77 30.94 -4.39
CA ASP A 127 3.49 31.75 -5.58
C ASP A 127 2.65 32.99 -5.26
N GLU A 128 1.70 32.91 -4.31
CA GLU A 128 0.96 34.07 -3.81
C GLU A 128 1.87 35.10 -3.13
N LYS A 129 2.84 34.63 -2.32
CA LYS A 129 3.85 35.50 -1.69
C LYS A 129 4.69 36.26 -2.72
N LYS A 130 4.99 35.64 -3.86
CA LYS A 130 5.73 36.29 -4.97
C LYS A 130 4.89 37.31 -5.74
N ASN A 131 3.56 37.13 -5.76
CA ASN A 131 2.62 37.96 -6.51
C ASN A 131 1.96 39.06 -5.65
N ASN A 132 2.64 39.56 -4.61
CA ASN A 132 2.16 40.64 -3.72
C ASN A 132 0.83 40.36 -2.98
N GLY A 133 0.47 39.09 -2.75
CA GLY A 133 -0.67 38.75 -1.90
C GLY A 133 -2.05 39.01 -2.51
N GLU A 134 -2.17 39.03 -3.84
CA GLU A 134 -3.49 38.96 -4.48
C GLU A 134 -4.14 37.61 -4.14
N SER A 135 -5.19 37.65 -3.32
CA SER A 135 -5.95 36.50 -2.84
C SER A 135 -6.35 35.58 -3.99
N ASN A 136 -5.71 34.41 -4.04
CA ASN A 136 -5.99 33.42 -5.07
C ASN A 136 -7.14 32.53 -4.61
N GLN A 137 -8.32 32.65 -5.24
CA GLN A 137 -9.48 31.77 -4.98
C GLN A 137 -9.11 30.28 -5.06
N GLN A 138 -8.10 29.93 -5.85
CA GLN A 138 -7.56 28.58 -5.97
C GLN A 138 -6.89 28.09 -4.67
N LEU A 139 -6.23 28.98 -3.92
CA LEU A 139 -5.59 28.65 -2.65
C LEU A 139 -6.62 28.27 -1.58
N GLN A 140 -7.70 29.04 -1.47
CA GLN A 140 -8.80 28.73 -0.53
C GLN A 140 -9.47 27.39 -0.87
N SER A 141 -9.70 27.12 -2.16
CA SER A 141 -10.27 25.84 -2.59
C SER A 141 -9.37 24.67 -2.20
N ILE A 142 -8.07 24.76 -2.49
CA ILE A 142 -7.12 23.69 -2.22
C ILE A 142 -6.91 23.50 -0.72
N GLN A 143 -6.94 24.58 0.08
CA GLN A 143 -6.90 24.49 1.53
C GLN A 143 -8.08 23.65 2.08
N ALA A 144 -9.29 23.87 1.57
CA ALA A 144 -10.45 23.08 1.96
C ALA A 144 -10.29 21.60 1.57
N ASP A 145 -9.70 21.32 0.42
CA ASP A 145 -9.45 19.96 -0.05
C ASP A 145 -8.35 19.25 0.75
N VAL A 146 -7.29 19.95 1.17
CA VAL A 146 -6.26 19.44 2.10
C VAL A 146 -6.90 19.08 3.45
N ASN A 147 -7.71 19.98 4.02
CA ASN A 147 -8.42 19.73 5.27
C ASN A 147 -9.38 18.55 5.19
N PHE A 148 -10.03 18.37 4.05
CA PHE A 148 -10.88 17.21 3.79
C PHE A 148 -10.10 15.90 3.88
N ILE A 149 -8.94 15.82 3.20
CA ILE A 149 -8.09 14.61 3.23
C ILE A 149 -7.46 14.41 4.61
N HIS A 150 -7.09 15.50 5.31
CA HIS A 150 -6.63 15.42 6.70
C HIS A 150 -7.68 14.78 7.61
N THR A 151 -8.94 15.16 7.45
CA THR A 151 -10.06 14.60 8.22
C THR A 151 -10.22 13.11 7.96
N ILE A 152 -10.04 12.66 6.71
CA ILE A 152 -10.03 11.24 6.35
C ILE A 152 -8.90 10.50 7.08
N CYS A 153 -7.66 11.03 7.04
CA CYS A 153 -6.53 10.47 7.75
C CYS A 153 -6.82 10.32 9.26
N GLU A 154 -7.34 11.38 9.89
CA GLU A 154 -7.71 11.32 11.31
C GLU A 154 -8.81 10.30 11.61
N ASN A 155 -9.82 10.19 10.73
CA ASN A 155 -10.90 9.23 10.91
C ASN A 155 -10.38 7.79 10.87
N VAL A 156 -9.47 7.49 9.94
CA VAL A 156 -8.81 6.19 9.84
C VAL A 156 -7.98 5.92 11.10
N ASP A 157 -7.17 6.87 11.56
CA ASP A 157 -6.33 6.69 12.74
C ASP A 157 -7.14 6.48 14.01
N LYS A 158 -8.31 7.13 14.13
CA LYS A 158 -9.25 6.94 15.26
C LYS A 158 -10.01 5.61 15.15
N SER A 159 -10.49 5.25 13.97
CA SER A 159 -11.41 4.12 13.78
C SER A 159 -10.71 2.78 13.62
N ALA A 160 -9.54 2.75 12.96
CA ALA A 160 -8.83 1.54 12.55
C ALA A 160 -7.31 1.66 12.85
N SER A 161 -6.97 2.09 14.06
CA SER A 161 -5.58 2.27 14.49
C SER A 161 -4.75 0.99 14.36
N ILE A 162 -3.60 1.09 13.69
CA ILE A 162 -2.61 0.01 13.59
C ILE A 162 -2.17 -0.46 14.98
N GLN A 163 -2.05 0.46 15.94
CA GLN A 163 -1.69 0.11 17.32
C GLN A 163 -2.74 -0.80 17.96
N THR A 164 -4.03 -0.48 17.80
CA THR A 164 -5.11 -1.31 18.33
C THR A 164 -5.11 -2.70 17.68
N ILE A 165 -4.83 -2.77 16.38
CA ILE A 165 -4.68 -4.05 15.68
C ILE A 165 -3.51 -4.86 16.26
N ASP A 166 -2.37 -4.21 16.52
CA ASP A 166 -1.19 -4.86 17.09
C ASP A 166 -1.46 -5.42 18.49
N GLU A 167 -2.18 -4.67 19.34
CA GLU A 167 -2.60 -5.11 20.67
C GLU A 167 -3.49 -6.36 20.60
N GLN A 168 -4.43 -6.41 19.65
CA GLN A 168 -5.30 -7.58 19.43
C GLN A 168 -4.52 -8.79 18.91
N ILE A 169 -3.56 -8.58 18.00
CA ILE A 169 -2.66 -9.64 17.52
C ILE A 169 -1.86 -10.23 18.68
N GLN A 170 -1.33 -9.39 19.57
CA GLN A 170 -0.61 -9.84 20.76
C GLN A 170 -1.52 -10.62 21.72
N ALA A 171 -2.76 -10.15 21.93
CA ALA A 171 -3.74 -10.85 22.74
C ALA A 171 -4.07 -12.25 22.19
N LEU A 172 -4.27 -12.37 20.87
CA LEU A 172 -4.48 -13.65 20.19
C LEU A 172 -3.26 -14.58 20.35
N GLN A 173 -2.05 -14.06 20.20
CA GLN A 173 -0.83 -14.84 20.40
C GLN A 173 -0.72 -15.40 21.83
N LYS A 174 -1.05 -14.57 22.82
CA LYS A 174 -1.06 -15.00 24.23
C LYS A 174 -2.10 -16.09 24.46
N GLN A 175 -3.32 -15.92 23.96
CA GLN A 175 -4.40 -16.91 24.07
C GLN A 175 -4.00 -18.25 23.46
N ILE A 176 -3.36 -18.25 22.29
CA ILE A 176 -2.86 -19.47 21.64
C ILE A 176 -1.80 -20.16 22.50
N ASN A 177 -0.88 -19.41 23.10
CA ASN A 177 0.17 -19.98 23.95
C ASN A 177 -0.42 -20.59 25.23
N ASP A 178 -1.35 -19.89 25.88
CA ASP A 178 -2.01 -20.37 27.11
C ASP A 178 -2.79 -21.67 26.82
N GLU A 179 -3.52 -21.75 25.70
CA GLU A 179 -4.23 -22.95 25.26
C GLU A 179 -3.29 -24.13 24.95
N LYS A 180 -2.12 -23.86 24.35
CA LYS A 180 -1.09 -24.89 24.12
C LYS A 180 -0.53 -25.46 25.43
N VAL A 181 -0.23 -24.59 26.39
CA VAL A 181 0.25 -25.00 27.72
C VAL A 181 -0.81 -25.81 28.44
N HIS A 182 -2.08 -25.42 28.36
CA HIS A 182 -3.19 -26.17 28.95
C HIS A 182 -3.28 -27.59 28.39
N LYS A 183 -3.28 -27.73 27.05
CA LYS A 183 -3.34 -29.05 26.39
C LYS A 183 -2.16 -29.95 26.74
N LEU A 184 -0.95 -29.40 26.83
CA LEU A 184 0.23 -30.16 27.24
C LEU A 184 0.11 -30.66 28.68
N ASN A 185 -0.41 -29.82 29.59
CA ASN A 185 -0.61 -30.19 30.98
C ASN A 185 -1.73 -31.25 31.16
N GLU A 186 -2.81 -31.16 30.38
CA GLU A 186 -3.87 -32.19 30.37
C GLU A 186 -3.33 -33.53 29.88
N GLN A 187 -2.56 -33.54 28.79
CA GLN A 187 -1.92 -34.77 28.30
C GLN A 187 -0.96 -35.37 29.32
N ALA A 188 -0.17 -34.56 30.01
CA ALA A 188 0.73 -35.04 31.07
C ALA A 188 -0.05 -35.70 32.23
N LYS A 189 -1.17 -35.10 32.65
CA LYS A 189 -2.03 -35.64 33.71
C LYS A 189 -2.74 -36.94 33.31
N GLU A 190 -3.15 -37.08 32.05
CA GLU A 190 -3.72 -38.35 31.56
C GLU A 190 -2.69 -39.48 31.56
N ILE A 191 -1.43 -39.18 31.23
CA ILE A 191 -0.33 -40.16 31.26
C ILE A 191 -0.02 -40.61 32.69
N GLU A 192 0.04 -39.69 33.66
CA GLU A 192 0.23 -40.02 35.08
C GLU A 192 -0.93 -40.86 35.63
N LYS A 193 -2.18 -40.52 35.26
CA LYS A 193 -3.37 -41.24 35.72
C LYS A 193 -3.50 -42.65 35.14
N HIS A 194 -2.81 -42.96 34.03
CA HIS A 194 -2.73 -44.31 33.46
C HIS A 194 -1.53 -45.12 33.97
N GLN A 195 -0.59 -44.51 34.73
CA GLN A 195 0.55 -45.20 35.34
C GLN A 195 0.33 -45.62 36.80
N GLU A 196 -0.71 -45.15 37.50
CA GLU A 196 -0.98 -45.52 38.90
C GLU A 196 -2.14 -46.53 39.08
N VAL A 197 -1.89 -47.85 38.97
CA VAL A 197 -2.54 -48.95 39.75
C VAL A 197 -1.70 -50.26 39.66
N PRO A 198 -1.58 -51.13 40.68
CA PRO A 198 -1.02 -50.95 42.02
C PRO A 198 0.11 -51.98 42.35
N THR A 199 1.14 -51.57 43.08
CA THR A 199 1.99 -52.50 43.85
C THR A 199 1.19 -53.07 45.02
N ASN A 200 0.65 -54.28 44.89
CA ASN A 200 0.29 -55.09 46.05
C ASN A 200 0.40 -56.60 45.78
N GLY A 201 1.43 -57.22 46.35
CA GLY A 201 1.63 -58.67 46.48
C GLY A 201 2.65 -58.89 47.61
N LYS A 202 2.22 -58.89 48.88
CA LYS A 202 1.65 -60.00 49.70
C LYS A 202 2.70 -61.00 50.23
N GLU A 203 2.88 -60.96 51.55
CA GLU A 203 3.23 -62.09 52.43
C GLU A 203 1.92 -62.61 53.10
N PRO A 204 1.86 -63.78 53.77
CA PRO A 204 1.95 -65.15 53.25
C PRO A 204 0.71 -66.03 53.66
N VAL A 205 0.78 -67.35 53.36
CA VAL A 205 0.05 -68.49 54.00
C VAL A 205 -1.26 -69.01 53.35
N GLU A 206 -1.13 -70.27 52.91
CA GLU A 206 -2.06 -71.42 52.86
C GLU A 206 -3.56 -71.21 52.57
N GLU A 207 -4.05 -71.77 51.46
CA GLU A 207 -4.75 -73.06 51.51
C GLU A 207 -4.93 -73.66 50.11
N SER A 208 -4.59 -74.94 50.01
CA SER A 208 -4.72 -75.79 48.83
C SER A 208 -5.99 -76.63 48.98
N LYS A 209 -6.80 -76.72 47.91
CA LYS A 209 -7.68 -77.86 47.50
C LYS A 209 -8.53 -77.42 46.29
N GLN A 210 -8.24 -77.89 45.07
CA GLN A 210 -8.72 -79.15 44.46
C GLN A 210 -10.22 -79.04 44.11
N SER A 211 -10.65 -78.91 42.84
CA SER A 211 -10.88 -80.00 41.85
C SER A 211 -11.44 -79.34 40.55
N ARG A 212 -10.98 -79.62 39.31
CA ARG A 212 -11.44 -80.67 38.36
C ARG A 212 -12.98 -80.77 38.27
N ASP A 213 -13.69 -80.73 37.14
CA ASP A 213 -13.52 -81.21 35.76
C ASP A 213 -14.70 -80.58 34.94
N VAL A 214 -14.54 -80.04 33.72
CA VAL A 214 -14.75 -80.65 32.38
C VAL A 214 -16.14 -80.43 31.73
N GLU A 215 -16.08 -79.98 30.47
CA GLU A 215 -17.00 -80.08 29.29
C GLU A 215 -18.50 -79.75 29.47
N GLU A 216 -19.22 -79.11 28.54
CA GLU A 216 -19.40 -79.33 27.08
C GLU A 216 -20.25 -78.12 26.61
N GLY A 217 -20.04 -77.42 25.50
CA GLY A 217 -20.32 -77.88 24.14
C GLY A 217 -21.46 -77.06 23.47
N LYS A 218 -21.25 -76.71 22.19
CA LYS A 218 -22.17 -76.16 21.15
C LYS A 218 -22.52 -74.66 21.14
N ARG A 219 -22.81 -74.00 20.01
CA ARG A 219 -22.44 -74.02 18.56
C ARG A 219 -23.42 -73.03 17.89
N VAL A 220 -22.89 -71.95 17.31
CA VAL A 220 -23.26 -71.25 16.05
C VAL A 220 -24.74 -71.13 15.61
N GLN A 221 -25.16 -69.88 15.32
CA GLN A 221 -25.98 -69.42 14.17
C GLN A 221 -25.91 -67.87 14.18
N GLU A 222 -25.26 -67.14 13.26
CA GLU A 222 -25.53 -66.90 11.83
C GLU A 222 -26.99 -66.59 11.47
N THR A 223 -27.28 -65.32 11.15
CA THR A 223 -27.96 -64.76 9.94
C THR A 223 -28.14 -63.25 10.19
N ASP A 224 -27.52 -62.33 9.44
CA ASP A 224 -27.76 -61.89 8.06
C ASP A 224 -28.80 -60.74 7.94
N SER A 225 -28.44 -59.77 7.08
CA SER A 225 -29.27 -58.80 6.33
C SER A 225 -29.67 -57.46 6.95
N SER A 226 -29.08 -56.39 6.38
CA SER A 226 -29.72 -55.30 5.60
C SER A 226 -28.86 -54.02 5.72
N VAL A 227 -28.13 -53.54 4.70
CA VAL A 227 -28.61 -52.74 3.54
C VAL A 227 -29.69 -51.75 4.00
N ILE A 228 -29.46 -50.43 3.98
CA ILE A 228 -29.84 -49.54 2.86
C ILE A 228 -29.24 -48.14 3.09
N GLN A 229 -28.79 -47.56 1.98
CA GLN A 229 -28.40 -46.17 1.76
C GLN A 229 -29.51 -45.15 2.10
N ASN A 230 -29.11 -43.97 2.57
CA ASN A 230 -29.30 -42.70 1.84
C ASN A 230 -28.46 -41.60 2.50
#